data_AF-A0A5U3CZK6-F1
#
_entry.id   AF-A0A5U3CZK6-F1
#
_cell.length_a   1.000
_cell.length_b   1.000
_cell.length_c   1.000
_cell.angle_alpha   90.00
_cell.angle_beta   90.00
_cell.angle_gamma   90.00
#
_symmetry.space_group_name_H-M   'P 1'
#
loop_
_entity.id
_entity.type
_entity.pdbx_description
1 polymer ?
#
loop_
_entity_poly.entity_id
_entity_poly.type
_entity_poly.pdbx_seq_one_letter_code
_entity_poly.pdbx_strand_id
1 'polypeptide(L)'
;MGRFSQGAFELLRTLVLRDAANAVGADTNFSTMLNTYDATGNLRWAWGPYKGGWDVHSYDQNGAWRNNPLHIDYRTSEVSVSCNFHVAGAVVNTNGNINGATWGGWLSDWLNTQFAARDNDINVRATIAWVNQNFVQNIDLTTPETIQFWDGKGWPRVTDGAAMYNFQMVGGSSNVGWFQVRYTRKRINGTWHVIN
;
A
#
# COMPACT_ATOMS: atom_id res chain seq x y z
N MET A 1 -74.56 37.56 -25.90
CA MET A 1 -73.22 37.36 -26.50
C MET A 1 -72.33 38.48 -25.98
N GLY A 2 -71.16 38.28 -25.36
CA GLY A 2 -70.37 37.07 -25.19
C GLY A 2 -69.71 37.02 -23.81
N ARG A 3 -69.56 35.80 -23.30
CA ARG A 3 -68.69 35.47 -22.17
C ARG A 3 -67.34 35.07 -22.76
N PHE A 4 -66.28 35.78 -22.39
CA PHE A 4 -64.94 35.21 -22.50
C PHE A 4 -64.68 34.39 -21.23
N SER A 5 -64.62 33.07 -21.36
CA SER A 5 -64.07 32.17 -20.32
C SER A 5 -62.56 32.07 -20.54
N GLN A 6 -61.77 32.76 -19.72
CA GLN A 6 -60.34 32.92 -19.94
C GLN A 6 -59.64 33.09 -18.58
N GLY A 7 -58.72 32.18 -18.22
CA GLY A 7 -57.83 32.31 -17.06
C GLY A 7 -58.21 31.39 -15.89
N ALA A 8 -57.40 30.43 -15.44
CA ALA A 8 -55.95 30.31 -15.54
C ALA A 8 -55.55 29.04 -16.31
N PHE A 9 -54.84 29.29 -17.40
CA PHE A 9 -53.92 28.42 -18.12
C PHE A 9 -53.61 27.06 -17.48
N GLU A 10 -53.71 26.01 -18.30
CA GLU A 10 -53.12 24.70 -18.07
C GLU A 10 -51.77 24.82 -17.34
N LEU A 11 -51.68 24.19 -16.17
CA LEU A 11 -50.43 24.05 -15.45
C LEU A 11 -49.38 23.44 -16.38
N LEU A 12 -48.38 24.25 -16.72
CA LEU A 12 -47.12 23.95 -17.40
C LEU A 12 -46.82 22.43 -17.48
N ARG A 13 -47.09 21.78 -18.63
CA ARG A 13 -46.79 20.34 -18.79
C ARG A 13 -45.29 20.04 -18.93
N THR A 14 -44.48 21.04 -19.27
CA THR A 14 -43.02 20.88 -19.45
C THR A 14 -42.30 22.17 -19.05
N LEU A 15 -41.44 22.10 -18.03
CA LEU A 15 -40.45 23.13 -17.77
C LEU A 15 -39.35 23.00 -18.84
N VAL A 16 -39.39 23.86 -19.86
CA VAL A 16 -38.31 23.97 -20.85
C VAL A 16 -37.33 25.02 -20.34
N LEU A 17 -36.24 24.57 -19.72
CA LEU A 17 -35.06 25.42 -19.57
C LEU A 17 -34.50 25.60 -20.99
N ARG A 18 -34.75 26.78 -21.59
CA ARG A 18 -34.26 27.07 -22.95
C ARG A 18 -32.73 26.95 -22.98
N ASP A 19 -32.22 26.58 -24.15
CA ASP A 19 -30.80 26.49 -24.48
C ASP A 19 -30.08 27.76 -23.98
N ALA A 20 -29.38 27.64 -22.86
CA ALA A 20 -28.59 28.72 -22.30
C ALA A 20 -27.24 28.73 -23.01
N ALA A 21 -27.27 29.02 -24.32
CA ALA A 21 -26.16 28.89 -25.24
C ALA A 21 -24.90 29.71 -24.85
N ASN A 22 -25.02 30.62 -23.87
CA ASN A 22 -23.92 31.45 -23.34
C ASN A 22 -23.58 31.18 -21.86
N ALA A 23 -24.20 30.19 -21.18
CA ALA A 23 -24.04 30.01 -19.73
C ALA A 23 -23.08 28.88 -19.32
N VAL A 24 -22.61 28.06 -20.26
CA VAL A 24 -21.69 26.94 -19.96
C VAL A 24 -20.37 27.19 -20.66
N GLY A 25 -19.51 27.95 -20.00
CA GLY A 25 -18.18 28.30 -20.50
C GLY A 25 -17.83 29.76 -20.22
N ALA A 26 -16.78 29.96 -19.42
CA ALA A 26 -16.07 31.21 -19.13
C ALA A 26 -16.84 32.39 -18.48
N ASP A 27 -18.17 32.46 -18.53
CA ASP A 27 -18.89 33.57 -17.91
C ASP A 27 -19.07 33.37 -16.40
N THR A 28 -18.46 34.23 -15.60
CA THR A 28 -18.49 34.18 -14.13
C THR A 28 -19.80 34.67 -13.53
N ASN A 29 -20.71 35.22 -14.35
CA ASN A 29 -21.89 35.97 -13.89
C ASN A 29 -23.25 35.35 -14.23
N PHE A 30 -23.31 34.30 -15.06
CA PHE A 30 -24.58 33.64 -15.39
C PHE A 30 -24.71 32.29 -14.69
N SER A 31 -25.63 32.22 -13.72
CA SER A 31 -26.14 30.97 -13.16
C SER A 31 -27.55 30.75 -13.71
N THR A 32 -27.80 29.56 -14.25
CA THR A 32 -29.15 29.15 -14.70
C THR A 32 -29.81 28.21 -13.69
N MET A 33 -29.29 28.19 -12.47
CA MET A 33 -29.80 27.32 -11.42
C MET A 33 -31.26 27.66 -11.07
N LEU A 34 -32.07 26.62 -10.91
CA LEU A 34 -33.43 26.73 -10.41
C LEU A 34 -33.39 26.84 -8.89
N ASN A 35 -33.96 27.93 -8.37
CA ASN A 35 -34.04 28.21 -6.95
C ASN A 35 -35.35 27.67 -6.34
N THR A 36 -35.23 26.96 -5.22
CA THR A 36 -36.35 26.46 -4.41
C THR A 36 -36.37 27.20 -3.08
N TYR A 37 -37.42 27.98 -2.86
CA TYR A 37 -37.64 28.74 -1.62
C TYR A 37 -38.62 28.00 -0.71
N ASP A 38 -38.52 28.21 0.59
CA ASP A 38 -39.52 27.75 1.54
C ASP A 38 -40.68 28.74 1.71
N ALA A 39 -41.64 28.40 2.57
CA ALA A 39 -42.82 29.21 2.85
C ALA A 39 -42.50 30.59 3.48
N THR A 40 -41.30 30.76 4.05
CA THR A 40 -40.84 32.02 4.64
C THR A 40 -40.11 32.91 3.64
N GLY A 41 -39.92 32.43 2.40
CA GLY A 41 -39.18 33.13 1.35
C GLY A 41 -37.68 32.88 1.38
N ASN A 42 -37.18 31.98 2.23
CA ASN A 42 -35.75 31.67 2.33
C ASN A 42 -35.36 30.62 1.28
N LEU A 43 -34.24 30.83 0.61
CA LEU A 43 -33.68 29.85 -0.33
C LEU A 43 -33.26 28.58 0.43
N ARG A 44 -33.65 27.39 -0.07
CA ARG A 44 -33.29 26.09 0.52
C ARG A 44 -32.41 25.27 -0.38
N TRP A 45 -32.72 25.30 -1.68
CA TRP A 45 -31.98 24.57 -2.69
C TRP A 45 -31.83 25.42 -3.94
N ALA A 46 -30.69 25.30 -4.59
CA ALA A 46 -30.53 25.72 -5.98
C ALA A 46 -29.91 24.55 -6.74
N TRP A 47 -30.35 24.28 -7.96
CA TRP A 47 -29.77 23.20 -8.76
C TRP A 47 -29.82 23.52 -10.25
N GLY A 48 -28.83 23.06 -11.01
CA GLY A 48 -28.75 23.36 -12.44
C GLY A 48 -27.33 23.53 -12.96
N PRO A 49 -27.18 23.90 -14.24
CA PRO A 49 -25.88 24.24 -14.81
C PRO A 49 -25.24 25.39 -14.05
N TYR A 50 -24.02 25.15 -13.55
CA TYR A 50 -23.24 26.10 -12.77
C TYR A 50 -21.75 25.91 -13.08
N LYS A 51 -21.08 27.02 -13.42
CA LYS A 51 -19.60 27.15 -13.56
C LYS A 51 -18.83 25.86 -13.79
N GLY A 52 -18.78 25.39 -15.04
CA GLY A 52 -17.97 24.21 -15.37
C GLY A 52 -18.70 22.88 -15.21
N GLY A 53 -19.97 22.88 -14.80
CA GLY A 53 -20.72 21.65 -14.63
C GLY A 53 -22.20 21.84 -14.32
N TRP A 54 -22.75 20.86 -13.61
CA TRP A 54 -24.09 20.87 -13.03
C TRP A 54 -24.01 20.62 -11.53
N ASP A 55 -24.68 21.48 -10.76
CA ASP A 55 -24.49 21.56 -9.31
C ASP A 55 -25.81 21.42 -8.55
N VAL A 56 -25.72 21.02 -7.28
CA VAL A 56 -26.79 21.12 -6.27
C VAL A 56 -26.26 21.91 -5.08
N HIS A 57 -26.77 23.12 -4.87
CA HIS A 57 -26.49 23.92 -3.70
C HIS A 57 -27.56 23.75 -2.62
N SER A 58 -27.10 23.66 -1.38
CA SER A 58 -27.92 23.65 -0.18
C SER A 58 -27.68 24.91 0.65
N TYR A 59 -28.75 25.39 1.28
CA TYR A 59 -28.76 26.60 2.09
C TYR A 59 -29.25 26.28 3.50
N ASP A 60 -28.80 27.03 4.50
CA ASP A 60 -29.21 26.87 5.88
C ASP A 60 -30.63 27.43 6.14
N GLN A 61 -31.09 27.37 7.39
CA GLN A 61 -32.44 27.82 7.79
C GLN A 61 -32.69 29.33 7.58
N ASN A 62 -31.65 30.14 7.46
CA ASN A 62 -31.74 31.58 7.22
C ASN A 62 -31.55 31.94 5.74
N GLY A 63 -31.39 30.95 4.86
CA GLY A 63 -31.13 31.16 3.44
C GLY A 63 -29.66 31.46 3.13
N ALA A 64 -28.74 31.30 4.08
CA ALA A 64 -27.31 31.45 3.83
C ALA A 64 -26.75 30.20 3.15
N TRP A 65 -25.74 30.37 2.29
CA TRP A 65 -25.10 29.26 1.60
C TRP A 65 -24.49 28.29 2.62
N ARG A 66 -24.72 26.98 2.41
CA ARG A 66 -24.23 25.93 3.32
C ARG A 66 -23.23 24.99 2.64
N ASN A 67 -23.60 24.41 1.50
CA ASN A 67 -22.77 23.42 0.84
C ASN A 67 -23.18 23.18 -0.63
N ASN A 68 -22.27 22.63 -1.43
CA ASN A 68 -22.52 22.01 -2.74
C ASN A 68 -22.38 20.47 -2.66
N PRO A 69 -23.43 19.72 -2.23
CA PRO A 69 -23.35 18.27 -2.10
C PRO A 69 -23.09 17.48 -3.38
N LEU A 70 -23.24 18.06 -4.58
CA LEU A 70 -23.06 17.35 -5.85
C LEU A 70 -22.62 18.32 -6.95
N HIS A 71 -21.47 18.03 -7.57
CA HIS A 71 -20.99 18.69 -8.79
C HIS A 71 -20.68 17.63 -9.84
N ILE A 72 -21.17 17.85 -11.07
CA ILE A 72 -20.88 17.03 -12.25
C ILE A 72 -20.14 17.91 -13.25
N ASP A 73 -18.83 17.70 -13.41
CA ASP A 73 -18.00 18.48 -14.33
C ASP A 73 -18.31 18.08 -15.79
N TYR A 74 -18.67 19.04 -16.64
CA TYR A 74 -19.05 18.73 -18.03
C TYR A 74 -17.85 18.34 -18.91
N ARG A 75 -16.63 18.73 -18.53
CA ARG A 75 -15.39 18.50 -19.27
C ARG A 75 -14.81 17.14 -18.95
N THR A 76 -14.78 16.77 -17.68
CA THR A 76 -14.20 15.51 -17.22
C THR A 76 -15.23 14.40 -17.03
N SER A 77 -16.52 14.76 -16.97
CA SER A 77 -17.61 13.85 -16.57
C SER A 77 -17.43 13.27 -15.16
N GLU A 78 -16.57 13.89 -14.33
CA GLU A 78 -16.35 13.47 -12.95
C GLU A 78 -17.47 14.00 -12.05
N VAL A 79 -17.85 13.18 -11.08
CA VAL A 79 -18.79 13.55 -10.03
C VAL A 79 -18.01 13.77 -8.74
N SER A 80 -18.15 14.95 -8.15
CA SER A 80 -17.57 15.28 -6.86
C SER A 80 -18.65 15.63 -5.84
N VAL A 81 -18.39 15.25 -4.60
CA VAL A 81 -19.25 15.52 -3.44
C VAL A 81 -18.38 16.08 -2.32
N SER A 82 -18.84 17.12 -1.64
CA SER A 82 -18.08 17.81 -0.58
C SER A 82 -18.40 17.28 0.83
N CYS A 83 -19.23 16.25 0.92
CA CYS A 83 -19.68 15.62 2.16
C CYS A 83 -19.43 14.12 2.14
N ASN A 84 -19.74 13.45 3.25
CA ASN A 84 -19.68 11.98 3.30
C ASN A 84 -20.59 11.39 2.20
N PHE A 85 -20.05 10.41 1.46
CA PHE A 85 -20.78 9.70 0.42
C PHE A 85 -21.26 8.36 0.95
N HIS A 86 -22.57 8.20 1.11
CA HIS A 86 -23.17 6.97 1.60
C HIS A 86 -23.45 6.02 0.43
N VAL A 87 -22.88 4.82 0.51
CA VAL A 87 -23.06 3.73 -0.48
C VAL A 87 -23.75 2.57 0.24
N ALA A 88 -25.08 2.55 0.17
CA ALA A 88 -25.91 1.69 1.01
C ALA A 88 -25.53 1.81 2.50
N GLY A 89 -25.09 0.72 3.14
CA GLY A 89 -24.64 0.72 4.53
C GLY A 89 -23.20 1.19 4.76
N ALA A 90 -22.44 1.47 3.70
CA ALA A 90 -21.06 1.96 3.80
C ALA A 90 -21.00 3.48 3.63
N VAL A 91 -19.90 4.09 4.09
CA VAL A 91 -19.66 5.53 3.98
C VAL A 91 -18.23 5.80 3.55
N VAL A 92 -18.05 6.59 2.49
CA VAL A 92 -16.78 7.23 2.16
C VAL A 92 -16.75 8.58 2.87
N ASN A 93 -15.83 8.76 3.80
CA ASN A 93 -15.67 9.98 4.58
C ASN A 93 -14.85 11.02 3.79
N THR A 94 -15.07 12.30 4.07
CA THR A 94 -14.34 13.40 3.44
C THR A 94 -12.83 13.40 3.72
N ASN A 95 -12.37 12.70 4.76
CA ASN A 95 -10.93 12.49 5.02
C ASN A 95 -10.31 11.31 4.25
N GLY A 96 -11.08 10.63 3.39
CA GLY A 96 -10.64 9.48 2.59
C GLY A 96 -10.80 8.12 3.29
N ASN A 97 -11.27 8.08 4.55
CA ASN A 97 -11.55 6.82 5.24
C ASN A 97 -12.87 6.21 4.76
N ILE A 98 -13.01 4.89 4.93
CA ILE A 98 -14.19 4.13 4.51
C ILE A 98 -14.75 3.38 5.70
N ASN A 99 -16.02 3.59 6.03
CA ASN A 99 -16.75 2.81 7.05
C ASN A 99 -17.63 1.76 6.38
N GLY A 100 -17.69 0.55 6.94
CA GLY A 100 -18.67 -0.44 6.51
C GLY A 100 -18.59 -1.76 7.27
N ALA A 101 -19.64 -2.58 7.12
CA ALA A 101 -19.75 -3.87 7.79
C ALA A 101 -18.60 -4.84 7.44
N THR A 102 -18.07 -4.78 6.21
CA THR A 102 -16.90 -5.58 5.78
C THR A 102 -15.68 -5.37 6.66
N TRP A 103 -15.50 -4.16 7.21
CA TRP A 103 -14.37 -3.79 8.05
C TRP A 103 -14.72 -3.79 9.55
N GLY A 104 -15.98 -4.06 9.90
CA GLY A 104 -16.47 -3.93 11.28
C GLY A 104 -16.43 -2.50 11.83
N GLY A 105 -16.38 -1.49 10.95
CA GLY A 105 -16.12 -0.11 11.33
C GLY A 105 -15.31 0.62 10.27
N TRP A 106 -14.34 1.45 10.69
CA TRP A 106 -13.46 2.19 9.81
C TRP A 106 -12.33 1.32 9.25
N LEU A 107 -12.08 1.41 7.94
CA LEU A 107 -11.03 0.68 7.25
C LEU A 107 -9.64 0.93 7.86
N SER A 108 -9.35 2.17 8.27
CA SER A 108 -8.10 2.52 8.96
C SER A 108 -7.84 1.66 10.20
N ASP A 109 -8.87 1.44 11.01
CA ASP A 109 -8.75 0.74 12.30
C ASP A 109 -8.58 -0.76 12.06
N TRP A 110 -9.31 -1.29 11.06
CA TRP A 110 -9.15 -2.66 10.59
C TRP A 110 -7.72 -2.90 10.08
N LEU A 111 -7.20 -2.03 9.20
CA LEU A 111 -5.83 -2.12 8.67
C LEU A 111 -4.77 -2.08 9.78
N ASN A 112 -4.90 -1.14 10.71
CA ASN A 112 -4.00 -1.04 11.86
C ASN A 112 -3.98 -2.32 12.68
N THR A 113 -5.14 -2.95 12.89
CA THR A 113 -5.25 -4.24 13.59
C THR A 113 -4.58 -5.37 12.81
N GLN A 114 -4.80 -5.46 11.50
CA GLN A 114 -4.18 -6.50 10.66
C GLN A 114 -2.66 -6.35 10.61
N PHE A 115 -2.14 -5.13 10.49
CA PHE A 115 -0.71 -4.88 10.45
C PHE A 115 -0.03 -5.13 11.80
N ALA A 116 -0.68 -4.75 12.91
CA ALA A 116 -0.17 -5.08 14.23
C ALA A 116 -0.07 -6.60 14.44
N ALA A 117 -1.07 -7.37 14.00
CA ALA A 117 -1.03 -8.84 14.09
C ALA A 117 0.15 -9.42 13.28
N ARG A 118 0.31 -8.98 12.03
CA ARG A 118 1.44 -9.39 11.19
C ARG A 118 2.79 -9.06 11.83
N ASP A 119 2.95 -7.85 12.36
CA ASP A 119 4.22 -7.39 12.92
C ASP A 119 4.58 -8.17 14.19
N ASN A 120 3.60 -8.50 15.03
CA ASN A 120 3.79 -9.39 16.18
C ASN A 120 4.29 -10.78 15.75
N ASP A 121 3.68 -11.38 14.72
CA ASP A 121 4.08 -12.70 14.19
C ASP A 121 5.49 -12.69 13.57
N ILE A 122 5.96 -11.55 13.09
CA ILE A 122 7.32 -11.39 12.57
C ILE A 122 8.30 -11.19 13.72
N ASN A 123 7.96 -10.37 14.72
CA ASN A 123 8.82 -10.03 15.84
C ASN A 123 9.13 -11.22 16.76
N VAL A 124 8.29 -12.26 16.75
CA VAL A 124 8.58 -13.52 17.47
C VAL A 124 9.59 -14.43 16.74
N ARG A 125 9.93 -14.13 15.48
CA ARG A 125 10.90 -14.92 14.71
C ARG A 125 12.32 -14.49 15.04
N ALA A 126 13.25 -15.44 14.98
CA ALA A 126 14.67 -15.13 15.12
C ALA A 126 15.14 -14.17 14.01
N THR A 127 15.90 -13.15 14.38
CA THR A 127 16.50 -12.23 13.41
C THR A 127 17.59 -12.92 12.61
N ILE A 128 17.84 -12.45 11.37
CA ILE A 128 18.94 -12.97 10.54
C ILE A 128 20.28 -12.86 11.26
N ALA A 129 20.50 -11.78 12.03
CA ALA A 129 21.71 -11.59 12.83
C ALA A 129 21.85 -12.70 13.90
N TRP A 130 20.78 -13.00 14.63
CA TRP A 130 20.78 -14.09 15.61
C TRP A 130 21.01 -15.44 14.94
N VAL A 131 20.34 -15.72 13.82
CA VAL A 131 20.54 -16.97 13.06
C VAL A 131 22.00 -17.11 12.60
N ASN A 132 22.59 -16.03 12.08
CA ASN A 132 23.97 -16.05 11.61
C ASN A 132 24.99 -16.25 12.72
N GLN A 133 24.68 -15.82 13.94
CA GLN A 133 25.54 -16.03 15.10
C GLN A 133 25.45 -17.46 15.64
N ASN A 134 24.26 -18.06 15.61
CA ASN A 134 23.98 -19.33 16.30
C ASN A 134 24.07 -20.56 15.41
N PHE A 135 24.00 -20.41 14.08
CA PHE A 135 24.05 -21.53 13.14
C PHE A 135 25.25 -21.46 12.20
N VAL A 136 25.72 -22.64 11.80
CA VAL A 136 26.75 -22.80 10.75
C VAL A 136 26.11 -22.53 9.40
N GLN A 137 26.67 -21.57 8.64
CA GLN A 137 26.19 -21.27 7.29
C GLN A 137 26.76 -22.21 6.22
N ASN A 138 27.96 -22.74 6.45
CA ASN A 138 28.65 -23.58 5.48
C ASN A 138 29.77 -24.40 6.15
N ILE A 139 30.14 -25.53 5.54
CA ILE A 139 31.27 -26.38 5.94
C ILE A 139 32.08 -26.67 4.68
N ASP A 140 33.39 -26.46 4.75
CA ASP A 140 34.31 -26.83 3.69
C ASP A 140 35.67 -27.27 4.26
N LEU A 141 36.66 -27.39 3.36
CA LEU A 141 38.03 -27.78 3.67
C LEU A 141 38.98 -26.67 3.22
N THR A 142 40.00 -26.38 4.02
CA THR A 142 41.08 -25.45 3.64
C THR A 142 41.80 -25.87 2.36
N THR A 143 42.68 -25.02 1.82
CA THR A 143 43.65 -25.46 0.81
C THR A 143 44.52 -26.61 1.36
N PRO A 144 44.98 -27.55 0.51
CA PRO A 144 45.89 -28.62 0.92
C PRO A 144 47.21 -28.08 1.46
N GLU A 145 47.69 -28.71 2.54
CA GLU A 145 49.03 -28.51 3.13
C GLU A 145 49.82 -29.81 3.02
N THR A 146 51.09 -29.75 2.60
CA THR A 146 51.95 -30.93 2.44
C THR A 146 52.86 -31.11 3.65
N ILE A 147 52.85 -32.31 4.22
CA ILE A 147 53.70 -32.70 5.35
C ILE A 147 54.62 -33.80 4.89
N GLN A 148 55.91 -33.51 4.90
CA GLN A 148 56.96 -34.49 4.56
C GLN A 148 57.22 -35.42 5.74
N PHE A 149 57.73 -36.62 5.47
CA PHE A 149 58.25 -37.54 6.48
C PHE A 149 59.46 -38.32 5.95
N TRP A 150 60.33 -38.74 6.87
CA TRP A 150 61.53 -39.52 6.60
C TRP A 150 61.92 -40.36 7.83
N ASP A 151 62.81 -41.34 7.65
CA ASP A 151 63.32 -42.18 8.73
C ASP A 151 63.89 -41.33 9.88
N GLY A 152 63.43 -41.56 11.11
CA GLY A 152 63.87 -40.82 12.29
C GLY A 152 63.19 -39.47 12.54
N LYS A 153 62.24 -39.02 11.70
CA LYS A 153 61.50 -37.76 11.89
C LYS A 153 60.59 -37.75 13.13
N GLY A 154 60.24 -38.91 13.66
CA GLY A 154 59.22 -39.06 14.70
C GLY A 154 57.80 -39.06 14.10
N TRP A 155 56.80 -38.67 14.88
CA TRP A 155 55.38 -38.69 14.50
C TRP A 155 54.88 -37.28 14.16
N PRO A 156 54.74 -36.90 12.87
CA PRO A 156 54.16 -35.63 12.51
C PRO A 156 52.70 -35.58 12.98
N ARG A 157 52.37 -34.63 13.88
CA ARG A 157 51.00 -34.39 14.34
C ARG A 157 50.48 -33.08 13.75
N VAL A 158 49.33 -33.16 13.10
CA VAL A 158 48.57 -32.00 12.63
C VAL A 158 47.60 -31.53 13.69
N THR A 159 47.15 -30.28 13.57
CA THR A 159 46.07 -29.75 14.42
C THR A 159 44.83 -30.63 14.29
N ASP A 160 44.10 -30.77 15.40
CA ASP A 160 42.86 -31.52 15.46
C ASP A 160 41.87 -30.99 14.39
N GLY A 161 41.03 -31.87 13.85
CA GLY A 161 40.12 -31.57 12.72
C GLY A 161 40.74 -31.58 11.32
N ALA A 162 42.02 -31.93 11.20
CA ALA A 162 42.67 -32.25 9.94
C ALA A 162 42.27 -33.63 9.40
N ALA A 163 42.11 -33.73 8.09
CA ALA A 163 41.95 -35.00 7.38
C ALA A 163 43.04 -35.15 6.31
N MET A 164 43.61 -36.35 6.21
CA MET A 164 44.60 -36.71 5.17
C MET A 164 43.87 -37.01 3.86
N TYR A 165 44.30 -36.36 2.77
CA TYR A 165 43.66 -36.48 1.45
C TYR A 165 44.53 -37.16 0.40
N ASN A 166 45.85 -37.13 0.58
CA ASN A 166 46.76 -37.74 -0.37
C ASN A 166 48.02 -38.23 0.35
N PHE A 167 48.67 -39.23 -0.23
CA PHE A 167 49.85 -39.86 0.33
C PHE A 167 50.79 -40.30 -0.80
N GLN A 168 52.08 -39.98 -0.68
CA GLN A 168 53.10 -40.41 -1.62
C GLN A 168 54.34 -40.87 -0.87
N MET A 169 54.93 -41.97 -1.32
CA MET A 169 56.24 -42.44 -0.89
C MET A 169 57.12 -42.70 -2.10
N VAL A 170 58.43 -42.54 -1.91
CA VAL A 170 59.43 -43.04 -2.85
C VAL A 170 59.86 -44.43 -2.36
N GLY A 171 59.78 -45.45 -3.23
CA GLY A 171 60.27 -46.79 -2.89
C GLY A 171 61.79 -46.87 -2.95
N GLY A 172 62.42 -47.53 -1.97
CA GLY A 172 63.88 -47.69 -1.87
C GLY A 172 64.35 -47.97 -0.45
N SER A 173 65.67 -47.92 -0.21
CA SER A 173 66.29 -48.21 1.10
C SER A 173 66.07 -47.13 2.18
N SER A 174 65.48 -45.98 1.82
CA SER A 174 65.10 -44.90 2.74
C SER A 174 63.61 -44.62 2.61
N ASN A 175 62.86 -44.58 3.71
CA ASN A 175 61.43 -44.29 3.68
C ASN A 175 61.21 -42.78 3.68
N VAL A 176 61.24 -42.15 2.50
CA VAL A 176 60.95 -40.71 2.34
C VAL A 176 59.64 -40.54 1.58
N GLY A 177 58.77 -39.69 2.10
CA GLY A 177 57.47 -39.43 1.50
C GLY A 177 56.83 -38.14 2.02
N TRP A 178 55.59 -37.94 1.62
CA TRP A 178 54.76 -36.85 2.11
C TRP A 178 53.29 -37.24 2.09
N PHE A 179 52.49 -36.55 2.88
CA PHE A 179 51.04 -36.61 2.81
C PHE A 179 50.46 -35.21 2.79
N GLN A 180 49.29 -35.06 2.18
CA GLN A 180 48.55 -33.81 2.18
C GLN A 180 47.41 -33.85 3.20
N VAL A 181 47.29 -32.79 3.96
CA VAL A 181 46.17 -32.57 4.89
C VAL A 181 45.34 -31.38 4.48
N ARG A 182 44.06 -31.42 4.83
CA ARG A 182 43.15 -30.28 4.77
C ARG A 182 42.41 -30.19 6.10
N TYR A 183 42.16 -28.98 6.58
CA TYR A 183 41.45 -28.77 7.82
C TYR A 183 39.96 -28.54 7.52
N THR A 184 39.10 -29.24 8.25
CA THR A 184 37.65 -28.99 8.18
C THR A 184 37.39 -27.65 8.85
N ARG A 185 36.65 -26.76 8.18
CA ARG A 185 36.28 -25.46 8.74
C ARG A 185 34.80 -25.19 8.54
N LYS A 186 34.23 -24.42 9.47
CA LYS A 186 32.83 -24.00 9.48
C LYS A 186 32.72 -22.50 9.35
N ARG A 187 31.71 -22.02 8.63
CA ARG A 187 31.38 -20.60 8.56
C ARG A 187 30.34 -20.26 9.62
N ILE A 188 30.66 -19.35 10.52
CA ILE A 188 29.75 -18.79 11.52
C ILE A 188 29.88 -17.28 11.47
N ASN A 189 28.75 -16.58 11.48
CA ASN A 189 28.66 -15.14 11.35
C ASN A 189 29.53 -14.55 10.21
N GLY A 190 29.57 -15.24 9.07
CA GLY A 190 30.37 -14.80 7.91
C GLY A 190 31.85 -15.14 7.98
N THR A 191 32.38 -15.55 9.13
CA THR A 191 33.79 -15.87 9.38
C THR A 191 34.04 -17.37 9.34
N TRP A 192 35.16 -17.77 8.75
CA TRP A 192 35.59 -19.17 8.71
C TRP A 192 36.42 -19.53 9.93
N HIS A 193 36.10 -20.65 10.56
CA HIS A 193 36.81 -21.19 11.72
C HIS A 193 37.21 -22.63 11.45
N VAL A 194 38.51 -22.94 11.58
CA VAL A 194 38.98 -24.33 11.60
C VAL A 194 38.39 -25.02 12.84
N ILE A 195 37.88 -26.23 12.64
CA ILE A 195 37.41 -27.07 13.73
C ILE A 195 38.64 -27.70 14.36
N ASN A 196 38.86 -27.43 15.66
CA ASN A 196 39.86 -28.10 16.48
C ASN A 196 39.14 -29.04 17.45
#